data_AF-A0A6A0AHC2-F1
#
_entry.id   AF-A0A6A0AHC2-F1
#
_cell.length_a   1.000
_cell.length_b   1.000
_cell.length_c   1.000
_cell.angle_alpha   90.00
_cell.angle_beta   90.00
_cell.angle_gamma   90.00
#
_symmetry.space_group_name_H-M   'P 1'
#
loop_
_entity.id
_entity.type
_entity.pdbx_description
1 polymer ?
#
loop_
_entity_poly.entity_id
_entity_poly.type
_entity_poly.pdbx_seq_one_letter_code
_entity_poly.pdbx_strand_id
1 'polypeptide(L)'
;IHWFSIINSCVTVLLLTGFLATILMRVLKADFLKYSRDEAGIDEEESGWKYVHGDVFRFPPAKNLFCAFVGTGTQMEGELWVRNILLTCFIYCGPFFLTFSALNTVAIAYRSTAALPFGTIVIIIIIWGLVTIPLTVFGGIAGKNNRADFKAPCRTNKYPREIPQLPWYRSTVPQMIMAGFLPFSAIYVE
;
A
#
# COMPACT_ATOMS: atom_id res chain seq x y z
N ILE A 1 -9.47 -2.20 44.51
CA ILE A 1 -9.00 -1.10 43.63
C ILE A 1 -8.89 -1.58 42.17
N HIS A 2 -8.22 -2.70 41.86
CA HIS A 2 -8.13 -3.24 40.49
C HIS A 2 -9.47 -3.55 39.81
N TRP A 3 -10.44 -4.13 40.53
CA TRP A 3 -11.78 -4.43 39.98
C TRP A 3 -12.54 -3.17 39.53
N PHE A 4 -12.35 -2.03 40.20
CA PHE A 4 -12.99 -0.77 39.82
C PHE A 4 -12.45 -0.23 38.48
N SER A 5 -11.14 -0.39 38.25
CA SER A 5 -10.50 -0.05 36.97
C SER A 5 -10.96 -0.98 35.83
N ILE A 6 -11.14 -2.27 36.11
CA ILE A 6 -11.67 -3.25 35.14
C ILE A 6 -13.10 -2.88 34.72
N ILE A 7 -13.98 -2.55 35.68
CA ILE A 7 -15.34 -2.12 35.37
C ILE A 7 -15.33 -0.85 34.52
N ASN A 8 -14.54 0.17 34.92
CA ASN A 8 -14.49 1.43 34.18
C ASN A 8 -13.98 1.26 32.74
N SER A 9 -12.99 0.39 32.53
CA SER A 9 -12.49 0.03 31.19
C SER A 9 -13.56 -0.69 30.37
N CYS A 10 -14.26 -1.68 30.93
CA CYS A 10 -15.35 -2.36 30.23
C CYS A 10 -16.48 -1.41 29.83
N VAL A 11 -16.88 -0.49 30.72
CA VAL A 11 -17.95 0.48 30.44
C VAL A 11 -17.53 1.44 29.32
N THR A 12 -16.31 1.96 29.36
CA THR A 12 -15.81 2.88 28.31
C THR A 12 -15.71 2.20 26.94
N VAL A 13 -15.26 0.94 26.88
CA VAL A 13 -15.23 0.16 25.63
C VAL A 13 -16.63 -0.08 25.07
N LEU A 14 -17.61 -0.43 25.91
CA LEU A 14 -19.00 -0.63 25.46
C LEU A 14 -19.65 0.67 24.97
N LEU A 15 -19.39 1.79 25.62
CA LEU A 15 -19.90 3.09 25.18
C LEU A 15 -19.29 3.54 23.85
N LEU A 16 -17.97 3.38 23.68
CA LEU A 16 -17.28 3.73 22.44
C LEU A 16 -17.71 2.83 21.27
N THR A 17 -17.82 1.53 21.49
CA THR A 17 -18.29 0.58 20.47
C THR A 17 -19.75 0.84 20.10
N GLY A 18 -20.63 1.10 21.09
CA GLY A 18 -22.01 1.49 20.84
C GLY A 18 -22.12 2.79 20.03
N PHE A 19 -21.36 3.83 20.41
CA PHE A 19 -21.34 5.09 19.69
C PHE A 19 -20.89 4.91 18.22
N LEU A 20 -19.79 4.20 17.99
CA LEU A 20 -19.33 3.86 16.63
C LEU A 20 -20.36 3.07 15.84
N ALA A 21 -21.01 2.08 16.45
CA ALA A 21 -22.04 1.28 15.81
C ALA A 21 -23.26 2.14 15.40
N THR A 22 -23.66 3.12 16.22
CA THR A 22 -24.77 4.03 15.86
C THR A 22 -24.40 4.96 14.70
N ILE A 23 -23.17 5.48 14.66
CA ILE A 23 -22.68 6.29 13.54
C ILE A 23 -22.68 5.44 12.27
N LEU A 24 -22.11 4.24 12.33
CA LEU A 24 -22.04 3.32 11.19
C LEU A 24 -23.44 2.94 10.68
N MET A 25 -24.37 2.62 11.59
CA MET A 25 -25.75 2.31 11.22
C MET A 25 -26.47 3.51 10.58
N ARG A 26 -26.21 4.73 11.06
CA ARG A 26 -26.78 5.95 10.45
C ARG A 26 -26.22 6.17 9.04
N VAL A 27 -24.92 6.02 8.86
CA VAL A 27 -24.27 6.14 7.54
C VAL A 27 -24.79 5.05 6.59
N LEU A 28 -24.82 3.80 7.04
CA LEU A 28 -25.30 2.67 6.23
C LEU A 28 -26.76 2.85 5.80
N LYS A 29 -27.63 3.28 6.72
CA LYS A 29 -29.04 3.55 6.40
C LYS A 29 -29.19 4.73 5.44
N ALA A 30 -28.42 5.80 5.62
CA ALA A 30 -28.42 6.95 4.73
C ALA A 30 -27.92 6.57 3.32
N ASP A 31 -26.86 5.77 3.23
CA ASP A 31 -26.33 5.26 1.97
C ASP A 31 -27.35 4.34 1.29
N PHE A 32 -27.94 3.39 2.02
CA PHE A 32 -28.93 2.47 1.47
C PHE A 32 -30.16 3.21 0.92
N LEU A 33 -30.70 4.18 1.68
CA LEU A 33 -31.84 5.01 1.22
C LEU A 33 -31.50 5.83 -0.02
N LYS A 34 -30.27 6.33 -0.14
CA LYS A 34 -29.79 7.02 -1.33
C LYS A 34 -29.81 6.08 -2.54
N TYR A 35 -29.25 4.88 -2.41
CA TYR A 35 -29.23 3.89 -3.50
C TYR A 35 -30.63 3.38 -3.88
N SER A 36 -31.53 3.16 -2.91
CA SER A 36 -32.91 2.76 -3.20
C SER A 36 -33.72 3.84 -3.92
N ARG A 37 -33.42 5.12 -3.67
CA ARG A 37 -34.09 6.25 -4.36
C ARG A 37 -33.59 6.42 -5.79
N ASP A 38 -32.30 6.20 -6.03
CA ASP A 38 -31.71 6.23 -7.38
C ASP A 38 -32.24 5.07 -8.26
N GLU A 39 -32.61 3.92 -7.69
CA GLU A 39 -33.27 2.83 -8.44
C GLU A 39 -34.69 3.16 -8.93
N ALA A 40 -35.39 4.12 -8.30
CA ALA A 40 -36.80 4.42 -8.58
C ALA A 40 -37.02 5.51 -9.64
N GLY A 41 -35.96 6.13 -10.18
CA GLY A 41 -36.04 7.20 -11.17
C GLY A 41 -35.21 6.93 -12.42
N ILE A 42 -35.88 6.46 -13.48
CA ILE A 42 -35.58 6.69 -14.91
C ILE A 42 -34.21 6.18 -15.44
N ASP A 43 -34.33 5.23 -16.38
CA ASP A 43 -33.39 4.86 -17.46
C ASP A 43 -32.00 4.26 -17.13
N GLU A 44 -31.64 3.27 -17.94
CA GLU A 44 -30.43 2.45 -17.89
C GLU A 44 -29.13 3.27 -18.04
N GLU A 45 -28.68 3.94 -17.00
CA GLU A 45 -27.24 4.06 -16.75
C GLU A 45 -26.90 2.97 -15.73
N GLU A 46 -26.38 1.83 -16.21
CA GLU A 46 -25.77 0.79 -15.37
C GLU A 46 -25.02 1.46 -14.22
N SER A 47 -25.54 1.34 -12.99
CA SER A 47 -25.01 2.04 -11.83
C SER A 47 -23.49 1.97 -11.80
N GLY A 48 -22.79 3.10 -11.63
CA GLY A 48 -21.35 3.26 -11.91
C GLY A 48 -20.41 2.23 -11.26
N TRP A 49 -20.85 1.52 -10.21
CA TRP A 49 -20.13 0.39 -9.61
C TRP A 49 -20.19 -0.90 -10.45
N LYS A 50 -21.27 -1.12 -11.21
CA LYS A 50 -21.36 -2.21 -12.19
C LYS A 50 -20.27 -2.05 -13.24
N TYR A 51 -20.06 -0.86 -13.79
CA TYR A 51 -18.95 -0.60 -14.74
C TYR A 51 -17.54 -0.86 -14.16
N VAL A 52 -17.37 -0.84 -12.83
CA VAL A 52 -16.07 -1.09 -12.19
C VAL A 52 -15.57 -2.50 -12.48
N HIS A 53 -16.46 -3.48 -12.66
CA HIS A 53 -16.05 -4.86 -12.96
C HIS A 53 -15.13 -4.97 -14.19
N GLY A 54 -15.34 -4.13 -15.21
CA GLY A 54 -14.55 -4.10 -16.45
C GLY A 54 -13.18 -3.40 -16.31
N ASP A 55 -12.99 -2.63 -15.23
CA ASP A 55 -11.75 -1.92 -14.90
C ASP A 55 -10.95 -2.60 -13.78
N VAL A 56 -11.58 -3.42 -12.93
CA VAL A 56 -10.95 -4.09 -11.76
C VAL A 56 -9.76 -4.96 -12.16
N PHE A 57 -9.86 -5.69 -13.27
CA PHE A 57 -8.81 -6.60 -13.72
C PHE A 57 -7.88 -5.97 -14.76
N ARG A 58 -7.95 -4.65 -14.93
CA ARG A 58 -7.05 -3.94 -15.83
C ARG A 58 -5.70 -3.71 -15.15
N PHE A 59 -4.63 -4.00 -15.89
CA PHE A 59 -3.28 -3.70 -15.41
C PHE A 59 -3.07 -2.18 -15.28
N PRO A 60 -2.45 -1.71 -14.18
CA PRO A 60 -2.20 -0.29 -13.98
C PRO A 60 -1.19 0.25 -15.02
N PRO A 61 -1.23 1.56 -15.33
CA PRO A 61 -0.34 2.17 -16.33
C PRO A 61 1.14 2.01 -15.97
N ALA A 62 1.48 2.08 -14.68
CA ALA A 62 2.83 1.88 -14.15
C ALA A 62 3.03 0.47 -13.57
N LYS A 63 2.56 -0.56 -14.28
CA LYS A 63 2.60 -1.96 -13.84
C LYS A 63 3.95 -2.46 -13.34
N ASN A 64 5.07 -2.09 -13.97
CA ASN A 64 6.41 -2.53 -13.51
C ASN A 64 6.77 -2.02 -12.12
N LEU A 65 6.51 -0.73 -11.86
CA LEU A 65 6.79 -0.11 -10.57
C LEU A 65 5.88 -0.71 -9.49
N PHE A 66 4.60 -0.87 -9.82
CA PHE A 66 3.64 -1.51 -8.92
C PHE A 66 4.04 -2.96 -8.59
N CYS A 67 4.42 -3.74 -9.59
CA CYS A 67 4.92 -5.10 -9.42
C CYS A 67 6.19 -5.13 -8.56
N ALA A 68 7.10 -4.18 -8.76
CA ALA A 68 8.33 -4.09 -7.99
C ALA A 68 8.07 -3.77 -6.52
N PHE A 69 7.07 -2.91 -6.22
CA PHE A 69 6.64 -2.54 -4.87
C PHE A 69 5.82 -3.63 -4.14
N VAL A 70 5.02 -4.41 -4.86
CA VAL A 70 4.13 -5.42 -4.25
C VAL A 70 4.77 -6.80 -4.25
N GLY A 71 5.77 -7.04 -5.11
CA GLY A 71 6.44 -8.34 -5.26
C GLY A 71 5.65 -9.35 -6.10
N THR A 72 4.57 -8.94 -6.76
CA THR A 72 3.66 -9.80 -7.57
C THR A 72 4.01 -9.84 -9.05
N GLY A 73 5.28 -9.59 -9.40
CA GLY A 73 5.72 -9.44 -10.80
C GLY A 73 5.46 -10.67 -11.67
N THR A 74 5.43 -11.87 -11.10
CA THR A 74 5.22 -13.13 -11.83
C THR A 74 3.77 -13.35 -12.27
N GLN A 75 2.81 -12.77 -11.53
CA GLN A 75 1.38 -12.85 -11.82
C GLN A 75 0.93 -11.79 -12.83
N MET A 76 1.60 -10.64 -12.86
CA MET A 76 1.19 -9.49 -13.68
C MET A 76 1.95 -9.37 -15.00
N GLU A 77 3.20 -9.86 -15.10
CA GLU A 77 3.98 -9.87 -16.35
C GLU A 77 4.99 -11.03 -16.42
N GLY A 78 4.74 -11.99 -17.32
CA GLY A 78 5.74 -13.01 -17.66
C GLY A 78 6.84 -12.54 -18.62
N GLU A 79 6.65 -11.40 -19.30
CA GLU A 79 7.47 -10.97 -20.44
C GLU A 79 8.75 -10.20 -20.02
N LEU A 80 8.68 -9.35 -18.99
CA LEU A 80 9.77 -8.44 -18.57
C LEU A 80 10.26 -8.71 -17.14
N TRP A 81 10.25 -9.99 -16.74
CA TRP A 81 10.59 -10.46 -15.39
C TRP A 81 11.97 -9.99 -14.89
N VAL A 82 12.98 -9.93 -15.78
CA VAL A 82 14.34 -9.43 -15.43
C VAL A 82 14.31 -7.97 -15.01
N ARG A 83 13.55 -7.12 -15.71
CA ARG A 83 13.42 -5.70 -15.37
C ARG A 83 12.74 -5.52 -14.02
N ASN A 84 11.72 -6.31 -13.72
CA ASN A 84 11.04 -6.25 -12.42
C ASN A 84 11.96 -6.69 -11.28
N ILE A 85 12.78 -7.74 -11.45
CA ILE A 85 13.79 -8.14 -10.46
C ILE A 85 14.75 -6.98 -10.18
N LEU A 86 15.29 -6.34 -11.23
CA LEU A 86 16.19 -5.21 -11.06
C LEU A 86 15.50 -4.04 -10.35
N LEU A 87 14.28 -3.69 -10.75
CA LEU A 87 13.51 -2.62 -10.10
C LEU A 87 13.26 -2.92 -8.62
N THR A 88 12.86 -4.13 -8.25
CA THR A 88 12.68 -4.54 -6.85
C THR A 88 13.97 -4.39 -6.06
N CYS A 89 15.12 -4.77 -6.62
CA CYS A 89 16.40 -4.60 -5.95
C CYS A 89 16.73 -3.13 -5.70
N PHE A 90 16.44 -2.21 -6.63
CA PHE A 90 16.79 -0.80 -6.43
C PHE A 90 15.75 0.01 -5.64
N ILE A 91 14.46 -0.36 -5.71
CA ILE A 91 13.37 0.46 -5.16
C ILE A 91 13.40 0.54 -3.63
N TYR A 92 13.82 -0.54 -2.96
CA TYR A 92 13.99 -0.55 -1.51
C TYR A 92 15.38 -0.06 -1.09
N CYS A 93 16.38 -0.30 -1.93
CA CYS A 93 17.77 -0.15 -1.54
C CYS A 93 18.29 1.26 -1.80
N GLY A 94 17.76 1.93 -2.82
CA GLY A 94 18.00 3.34 -3.05
C GLY A 94 17.60 4.19 -1.83
N PRO A 95 16.35 4.15 -1.36
CA PRO A 95 15.91 4.89 -0.19
C PRO A 95 16.69 4.51 1.08
N PHE A 96 16.89 3.22 1.34
CA PHE A 96 17.67 2.76 2.49
C PHE A 96 19.11 3.26 2.47
N PHE A 97 19.78 3.22 1.31
CA PHE A 97 21.14 3.71 1.15
C PHE A 97 21.20 5.24 1.31
N LEU A 98 20.22 5.97 0.80
CA LEU A 98 20.14 7.43 0.94
C LEU A 98 19.94 7.85 2.39
N THR A 99 19.00 7.23 3.11
CA THR A 99 18.76 7.54 4.53
C THR A 99 19.98 7.15 5.36
N PHE A 100 20.56 5.97 5.12
CA PHE A 100 21.79 5.54 5.76
C PHE A 100 22.95 6.51 5.52
N SER A 101 23.17 6.93 4.28
CA SER A 101 24.28 7.85 3.93
C SER A 101 24.09 9.22 4.59
N ALA A 102 22.87 9.74 4.63
CA ALA A 102 22.55 10.99 5.31
C ALA A 102 22.81 10.88 6.82
N LEU A 103 22.28 9.83 7.47
CA LEU A 103 22.48 9.58 8.91
C LEU A 103 23.96 9.36 9.25
N ASN A 104 24.69 8.61 8.42
CA ASN A 104 26.10 8.35 8.62
C ASN A 104 26.95 9.62 8.45
N THR A 105 26.59 10.51 7.52
CA THR A 105 27.24 11.82 7.36
C THR A 105 27.05 12.69 8.60
N VAL A 106 25.82 12.73 9.15
CA VAL A 106 25.52 13.43 10.40
C VAL A 106 26.30 12.82 11.57
N ALA A 107 26.34 11.49 11.68
CA ALA A 107 27.09 10.79 12.73
C ALA A 107 28.59 11.13 12.70
N ILE A 108 29.19 11.22 11.50
CA ILE A 108 30.58 11.65 11.32
C ILE A 108 30.78 13.11 11.78
N ALA A 109 29.86 14.01 11.41
CA ALA A 109 29.93 15.42 11.78
C ALA A 109 29.92 15.62 13.31
N TYR A 110 29.13 14.82 14.04
CA TYR A 110 29.07 14.85 15.50
C TYR A 110 30.12 13.98 16.21
N ARG A 111 31.09 13.41 15.48
CA ARG A 111 32.11 12.48 16.04
C ARG A 111 31.47 11.32 16.84
N SER A 112 30.30 10.86 16.40
CA SER A 112 29.56 9.81 17.08
C SER A 112 30.23 8.45 16.89
N THR A 113 30.25 7.62 17.93
CA THR A 113 30.70 6.22 17.87
C THR A 113 29.79 5.33 17.01
N ALA A 114 28.59 5.84 16.67
CA ALA A 114 27.66 5.19 15.74
C ALA A 114 28.04 5.41 14.25
N ALA A 115 29.01 6.28 13.96
CA ALA A 115 29.49 6.49 12.60
C ALA A 115 30.23 5.25 12.10
N LEU A 116 29.75 4.67 11.00
CA LEU A 116 30.38 3.49 10.41
C LEU A 116 31.55 3.92 9.51
N PRO A 117 32.75 3.34 9.69
CA PRO A 117 33.87 3.63 8.82
C PRO A 117 33.60 3.10 7.41
N PHE A 118 34.17 3.76 6.40
CA PHE A 118 33.90 3.47 4.99
C PHE A 118 34.10 1.99 4.63
N GLY A 119 35.14 1.34 5.17
CA GLY A 119 35.39 -0.09 4.94
C GLY A 119 34.23 -0.99 5.38
N THR A 120 33.63 -0.71 6.55
CA THR A 120 32.48 -1.48 7.05
C THR A 120 31.24 -1.27 6.18
N ILE A 121 31.03 -0.06 5.68
CA ILE A 121 29.93 0.25 4.76
C ILE A 121 30.05 -0.57 3.47
N VAL A 122 31.24 -0.62 2.89
CA VAL A 122 31.51 -1.42 1.68
C VAL A 122 31.27 -2.91 1.94
N ILE A 123 31.74 -3.43 3.08
CA ILE A 123 31.51 -4.84 3.47
C ILE A 123 30.00 -5.13 3.61
N ILE A 124 29.25 -4.26 4.28
CA ILE A 124 27.79 -4.41 4.45
C ILE A 124 27.08 -4.42 3.10
N ILE A 125 27.45 -3.52 2.18
CA ILE A 125 26.86 -3.45 0.82
C ILE A 125 27.17 -4.73 0.04
N ILE A 126 28.39 -5.27 0.14
CA ILE A 126 28.79 -6.51 -0.52
C ILE A 126 27.99 -7.69 0.04
N ILE A 127 27.92 -7.85 1.36
CA ILE A 127 27.15 -8.94 1.99
C ILE A 127 25.68 -8.82 1.62
N TRP A 128 25.12 -7.61 1.72
CA TRP A 128 23.75 -7.35 1.36
C TRP A 128 23.48 -7.72 -0.10
N GLY A 129 24.29 -7.25 -1.05
CA GLY A 129 24.14 -7.57 -2.48
C GLY A 129 24.34 -9.06 -2.79
N LEU A 130 25.33 -9.70 -2.18
CA LEU A 130 25.60 -11.14 -2.35
C LEU A 130 24.49 -12.03 -1.80
N VAL A 131 23.67 -11.55 -0.86
CA VAL A 131 22.52 -12.30 -0.34
C VAL A 131 21.26 -11.93 -1.11
N THR A 132 20.97 -10.63 -1.24
CA THR A 132 19.69 -10.17 -1.80
C THR A 132 19.57 -10.41 -3.30
N ILE A 133 20.63 -10.19 -4.08
CA ILE A 133 20.59 -10.40 -5.53
C ILE A 133 20.30 -11.86 -5.88
N PRO A 134 21.04 -12.88 -5.40
CA PRO A 134 20.73 -14.26 -5.74
C PRO A 134 19.39 -14.71 -5.18
N LEU A 135 19.00 -14.26 -3.98
CA LEU A 135 17.69 -14.63 -3.41
C LEU A 135 16.53 -14.04 -4.23
N THR A 136 16.66 -12.79 -4.70
CA THR A 136 15.64 -12.14 -5.55
C THR A 136 15.59 -12.78 -6.94
N VAL A 137 16.74 -13.13 -7.51
CA VAL A 137 16.82 -13.85 -8.78
C VAL A 137 16.20 -15.25 -8.66
N PHE A 138 16.54 -16.00 -7.61
CA PHE A 138 16.00 -17.34 -7.37
C PHE A 138 14.49 -17.30 -7.13
N GLY A 139 14.00 -16.35 -6.33
CA GLY A 139 12.57 -16.12 -6.13
C GLY A 139 11.86 -15.74 -7.44
N GLY A 140 12.48 -14.91 -8.26
CA GLY A 140 11.96 -14.55 -9.59
C GLY A 140 11.90 -15.73 -10.56
N ILE A 141 12.93 -16.60 -10.58
CA ILE A 141 12.95 -17.83 -11.40
C ILE A 141 11.89 -18.82 -10.91
N ALA A 142 11.81 -19.06 -9.60
CA ALA A 142 10.83 -19.96 -9.01
C ALA A 142 9.40 -19.49 -9.29
N GLY A 143 9.15 -18.19 -9.15
CA GLY A 143 7.85 -17.60 -9.46
C GLY A 143 7.51 -17.60 -10.96
N LYS A 144 8.51 -17.50 -11.85
CA LYS A 144 8.31 -17.68 -13.30
C LYS A 144 7.91 -19.12 -13.62
N ASN A 145 8.57 -20.10 -13.00
CA ASN A 145 8.35 -21.52 -13.29
C ASN A 145 7.00 -22.03 -12.74
N ASN A 146 6.51 -21.44 -11.64
CA ASN A 146 5.26 -21.82 -10.98
C ASN A 146 4.09 -20.88 -11.31
N ARG A 147 4.19 -20.07 -12.37
CA ARG A 147 3.14 -19.11 -12.72
C ARG A 147 1.90 -19.83 -13.25
N ALA A 148 0.73 -19.48 -12.70
CA ALA A 148 -0.54 -19.74 -13.37
C ALA A 148 -0.87 -18.54 -14.26
N ASP A 149 -1.30 -18.80 -15.50
CA ASP A 149 -1.76 -17.72 -16.37
C ASP A 149 -2.95 -17.01 -15.73
N PHE A 150 -2.82 -15.70 -15.54
CA PHE A 150 -3.89 -14.89 -14.97
C PHE A 150 -5.08 -14.87 -15.93
N LYS A 151 -6.16 -15.54 -15.55
CA LYS A 151 -7.45 -15.51 -16.25
C LYS A 151 -8.40 -14.59 -15.50
N ALA A 152 -8.63 -13.40 -16.04
CA ALA A 152 -9.62 -12.49 -15.48
C ALA A 152 -11.01 -13.16 -15.50
N PRO A 153 -11.76 -13.15 -14.39
CA PRO A 153 -13.08 -13.78 -14.32
C PRO A 153 -14.15 -13.03 -15.13
N CYS A 154 -13.85 -11.81 -15.60
CA CYS A 154 -14.69 -11.05 -16.52
C CYS A 154 -13.86 -10.34 -17.60
N ARG A 155 -14.52 -9.94 -18.70
CA ARG A 155 -13.89 -9.23 -19.81
C ARG A 155 -13.56 -7.80 -19.40
N THR A 156 -12.29 -7.41 -19.54
CA THR A 156 -11.86 -6.04 -19.28
C THR A 156 -12.16 -5.12 -20.46
N ASN A 157 -12.58 -3.87 -20.20
CA ASN A 157 -12.78 -2.86 -21.24
C ASN A 157 -11.44 -2.29 -21.75
N LYS A 158 -11.39 -1.93 -23.04
CA LYS A 158 -10.16 -1.43 -23.70
C LYS A 158 -9.85 0.03 -23.33
N TYR A 159 -10.89 0.85 -23.18
CA TYR A 159 -10.76 2.27 -22.86
C TYR A 159 -11.06 2.51 -21.38
N PRO A 160 -10.24 3.33 -20.68
CA PRO A 160 -10.52 3.67 -19.29
C PRO A 160 -11.76 4.54 -19.25
N ARG A 161 -12.62 4.33 -18.25
CA ARG A 161 -13.72 5.25 -17.99
C ARG A 161 -13.17 6.62 -17.58
N GLU A 162 -13.92 7.67 -17.91
CA GLU A 162 -13.61 9.02 -17.42
C GLU A 162 -13.90 9.07 -15.91
N ILE A 163 -12.88 9.34 -15.11
CA ILE A 163 -13.02 9.49 -13.66
C ILE A 163 -13.46 10.93 -13.40
N PRO A 164 -14.57 11.18 -12.68
CA PRO A 164 -14.98 12.53 -12.35
C PRO A 164 -13.89 13.23 -11.54
N GLN A 165 -13.72 14.54 -11.76
CA GLN A 165 -12.70 15.31 -11.03
C GLN A 165 -12.97 15.24 -9.53
N LEU A 166 -12.01 14.71 -8.77
CA LEU A 166 -12.11 14.64 -7.32
C LEU A 166 -11.76 16.00 -6.70
N PRO A 167 -12.43 16.38 -5.59
CA PRO A 167 -12.01 17.51 -4.78
C PRO A 167 -10.56 17.34 -4.31
N TRP A 168 -9.85 18.46 -4.12
CA TRP A 168 -8.42 18.46 -3.77
C TRP A 168 -8.07 17.51 -2.60
N TYR A 169 -8.89 17.48 -1.54
CA TYR A 169 -8.66 16.68 -0.33
C TYR A 169 -8.84 15.17 -0.52
N ARG A 170 -9.51 14.73 -1.59
CA ARG A 170 -9.64 13.30 -1.96
C ARG A 170 -8.57 12.83 -2.94
N SER A 171 -7.62 13.70 -3.28
CA SER A 171 -6.47 13.32 -4.09
C SER A 171 -5.50 12.45 -3.30
N THR A 172 -4.69 11.68 -4.01
CA THR A 172 -3.74 10.70 -3.44
C THR A 172 -2.79 11.32 -2.42
N VAL A 173 -2.21 12.49 -2.71
CA VAL A 173 -1.20 13.12 -1.85
C VAL A 173 -1.78 13.58 -0.49
N PRO A 174 -2.88 14.36 -0.43
CA PRO A 174 -3.53 14.69 0.84
C PRO A 174 -3.95 13.46 1.66
N GLN A 175 -4.45 12.42 1.00
CA GLN A 175 -4.82 11.18 1.69
C GLN A 175 -3.62 10.43 2.28
N MET A 176 -2.49 10.37 1.57
CA MET A 176 -1.25 9.80 2.10
C MET A 176 -0.75 10.57 3.33
N ILE A 177 -0.83 11.90 3.31
CA ILE A 177 -0.43 12.76 4.45
C ILE A 177 -1.35 12.51 5.65
N MET A 178 -2.67 12.50 5.45
CA MET A 178 -3.64 12.23 6.52
C MET A 178 -3.44 10.83 7.11
N ALA A 179 -3.22 9.81 6.27
CA ALA A 179 -2.99 8.44 6.70
C ALA A 179 -1.66 8.29 7.47
N GLY A 180 -0.60 8.99 7.06
CA GLY A 180 0.70 8.97 7.72
C GLY A 180 0.74 9.74 9.05
N PHE A 181 -0.14 10.73 9.24
CA PHE A 181 -0.21 11.51 10.47
C PHE A 181 -0.56 10.63 11.70
N LEU A 182 -1.48 9.68 11.53
CA LEU A 182 -1.91 8.80 12.63
C LEU A 182 -0.75 7.96 13.22
N PRO A 183 -0.02 7.13 12.45
CA PRO A 183 1.12 6.38 12.99
C PRO A 183 2.25 7.29 13.47
N PHE A 184 2.49 8.44 12.82
CA PHE A 184 3.49 9.41 13.29
C PHE A 184 3.13 9.98 14.67
N SER A 185 1.87 10.36 14.87
CA SER A 185 1.40 10.88 16.16
C SER A 185 1.45 9.85 17.27
N ALA A 186 1.19 8.57 16.96
CA ALA A 186 1.30 7.48 17.91
C ALA A 186 2.76 7.28 18.38
N ILE A 187 3.72 7.25 17.45
CA ILE A 187 5.15 7.09 17.76
C ILE A 187 5.72 8.31 18.50
N TYR A 188 5.22 9.51 18.24
CA TYR A 188 5.69 10.73 18.92
C TYR A 188 5.23 10.82 20.39
N VAL A 189 4.07 10.25 20.71
CA VAL A 189 3.50 10.27 22.06
C VAL A 189 4.10 9.18 22.96
N GLU A 190 4.63 8.12 22.36
CA GLU A 190 5.38 7.04 23.02
C GLU A 190 6.85 7.41 23.25
#